data_AF-A0A7K3LI64-F1
#
_entry.id   AF-A0A7K3LI64-F1
#
_cell.length_a   1.000
_cell.length_b   1.000
_cell.length_c   1.000
_cell.angle_alpha   90.00
_cell.angle_beta   90.00
_cell.angle_gamma   90.00
#
_symmetry.space_group_name_H-M   'P 1'
#
loop_
_entity.id
_entity.type
_entity.pdbx_description
1 polymer ?
#
loop_
_entity_poly.entity_id
_entity_poly.type
_entity_poly.pdbx_seq_one_letter_code
_entity_poly.pdbx_strand_id
1 'polypeptide(L)'
;HAADDLMLFKYIIKNTAWAHGKTVTFMPKPLFGDNGSGMHVHLSLWKNGDPLFYDEAGYAGLSDIARYCIGGILHHAPSLLAFTNPTINS
;
A
#
# COMPACT_ATOMS: atom_id res chain seq x y z
N HIS A 1 -8.29 10.56 -4.45
CA HIS A 1 -7.18 11.07 -5.27
C HIS A 1 -5.85 10.39 -4.97
N ALA A 2 -5.64 9.72 -3.82
CA ALA A 2 -4.36 9.03 -3.55
C ALA A 2 -3.86 8.08 -4.66
N ALA A 3 -4.76 7.39 -5.37
CA ALA A 3 -4.39 6.56 -6.52
C ALA A 3 -3.85 7.38 -7.72
N ASP A 4 -4.44 8.55 -7.99
CA ASP A 4 -3.96 9.49 -9.01
C ASP A 4 -2.58 10.05 -8.62
N ASP A 5 -2.40 10.41 -7.35
CA ASP A 5 -1.13 10.90 -6.82
C ASP A 5 -0.02 9.86 -6.97
N LEU A 6 -0.33 8.57 -6.73
CA LEU A 6 0.61 7.47 -6.92
C LEU A 6 1.03 7.33 -8.39
N MET A 7 0.10 7.50 -9.33
CA MET A 7 0.41 7.44 -10.75
C MET A 7 1.29 8.62 -11.18
N LEU A 8 0.98 9.82 -10.69
CA LEU A 8 1.80 11.01 -10.89
C LEU A 8 3.20 10.86 -10.27
N PHE A 9 3.29 10.32 -9.06
CA PHE A 9 4.54 10.03 -8.36
C PHE A 9 5.45 9.12 -9.20
N LYS A 10 4.94 8.00 -9.71
CA LYS A 10 5.70 7.08 -10.57
C LYS A 10 6.18 7.76 -11.85
N TYR A 11 5.35 8.62 -12.44
CA TYR A 11 5.70 9.39 -13.63
C TYR A 11 6.84 10.37 -13.34
N ILE A 12 6.72 11.18 -12.28
CA ILE A 12 7.72 12.18 -11.89
C ILE A 12 9.07 11.50 -11.62
N ILE A 13 9.09 10.42 -10.83
CA ILE A 13 10.34 9.72 -10.50
C ILE A 13 11.02 9.18 -11.76
N LYS A 14 10.28 8.47 -12.61
CA LYS A 14 10.85 7.88 -13.83
C LYS A 14 11.44 8.94 -14.74
N ASN A 15 10.72 10.03 -15.00
CA ASN A 15 11.16 11.07 -15.92
C ASN A 15 12.29 11.92 -15.34
N THR A 16 12.27 12.19 -14.04
CA THR A 16 13.38 12.88 -13.36
C THR A 16 14.67 12.06 -13.47
N ALA A 17 14.60 10.75 -13.20
CA ALA A 17 15.75 9.87 -13.34
C ALA A 17 16.24 9.78 -14.79
N TRP A 18 15.31 9.71 -15.75
CA TRP A 18 15.63 9.69 -17.18
C TRP A 18 16.36 10.94 -17.64
N ALA A 19 15.91 12.13 -17.20
CA ALA A 19 16.57 13.41 -17.48
C ALA A 19 18.03 13.46 -16.96
N HIS A 20 18.39 12.60 -16.00
CA HIS A 20 19.74 12.45 -15.46
C HIS A 20 20.48 11.23 -16.00
N GLY A 21 20.04 10.66 -17.13
CA GLY A 21 20.68 9.52 -17.79
C GLY A 21 20.59 8.21 -16.99
N LYS A 22 19.56 8.06 -16.15
CA LYS A 22 19.29 6.85 -15.34
C LYS A 22 17.95 6.21 -15.75
N THR A 23 17.69 5.01 -15.26
CA THR A 23 16.41 4.32 -15.39
C THR A 23 15.94 3.80 -14.03
N VAL A 24 14.66 4.00 -13.70
CA VAL A 24 14.04 3.55 -12.45
C VAL A 24 13.01 2.47 -12.74
N THR A 25 12.99 1.46 -11.88
CA THR A 25 11.97 0.41 -11.87
C THR A 25 11.21 0.41 -10.55
N PHE A 26 9.92 0.06 -10.62
CA PHE A 26 9.06 -0.21 -9.45
C PHE A 26 8.68 -1.71 -9.40
N MET A 27 9.48 -2.55 -10.06
CA MET A 27 9.34 -3.99 -10.02
C MET A 27 9.53 -4.50 -8.58
N PRO A 28 8.71 -5.45 -8.08
CA PRO A 28 8.78 -5.90 -6.70
C PRO A 28 10.14 -6.50 -6.30
N LYS A 29 10.74 -7.32 -7.18
CA LYS A 29 12.02 -7.97 -6.88
C LYS A 29 12.95 -7.94 -8.09
N PRO A 30 13.63 -6.80 -8.33
CA PRO A 30 14.52 -6.65 -9.48
C PRO A 30 15.89 -7.32 -9.28
N LEU A 31 16.30 -7.56 -8.03
CA LEU A 31 17.60 -8.12 -7.67
C LEU A 31 17.43 -9.36 -6.79
N PHE A 32 18.12 -10.44 -7.14
CA PHE A 32 18.24 -11.62 -6.31
C PHE A 32 19.21 -11.36 -5.14
N GLY A 33 18.84 -11.79 -3.93
CA GLY A 33 19.69 -11.66 -2.74
C GLY A 33 19.69 -10.27 -2.06
N ASP A 34 18.98 -9.28 -2.61
CA ASP A 34 18.78 -7.95 -2.01
C ASP A 34 17.30 -7.68 -1.74
N ASN A 35 16.94 -6.64 -1.00
CA ASN A 35 15.57 -6.31 -0.64
C ASN A 35 14.67 -6.02 -1.86
N GLY A 36 13.38 -6.30 -1.69
CA GLY A 36 12.36 -5.94 -2.68
C GLY A 36 11.86 -4.50 -2.53
N SER A 37 11.05 -4.06 -3.48
CA SER A 37 10.33 -2.79 -3.44
C SER A 37 8.84 -3.03 -3.19
N GLY A 38 8.35 -2.61 -2.02
CA GLY A 38 6.95 -2.71 -1.63
C GLY A 38 6.20 -1.38 -1.75
N MET A 39 4.87 -1.45 -1.68
CA MET A 39 3.98 -0.28 -1.62
C MET A 39 3.05 -0.44 -0.41
N HIS A 40 3.54 -0.08 0.77
CA HIS A 40 2.73 -0.15 2.00
C HIS A 40 1.56 0.83 1.91
N VAL A 41 0.34 0.34 2.14
CA VAL A 41 -0.88 1.15 2.12
C VAL A 41 -1.38 1.32 3.54
N HIS A 42 -1.38 2.56 4.03
CA HIS A 42 -1.99 2.92 5.29
C HIS A 42 -3.47 3.24 5.06
N LEU A 43 -4.36 2.57 5.80
CA LEU A 43 -5.81 2.71 5.67
C LEU A 43 -6.42 3.18 6.99
N SER A 44 -7.36 4.12 6.90
CA SER A 44 -8.25 4.49 8.00
C SER A 44 -9.64 4.81 7.47
N LEU A 45 -10.67 4.54 8.26
CA LEU A 45 -12.05 4.94 7.94
C LEU A 45 -12.45 6.14 8.78
N TRP A 46 -13.20 7.04 8.15
CA TRP A 46 -13.70 8.27 8.73
C TRP A 46 -15.17 8.42 8.38
N LYS A 47 -15.95 9.01 9.28
CA LYS A 47 -17.36 9.32 9.03
C LYS A 47 -17.69 10.66 9.65
N ASN A 48 -18.31 11.54 8.88
CA ASN A 48 -18.69 12.89 9.31
C ASN A 48 -17.52 13.73 9.87
N GLY A 49 -16.29 13.46 9.43
CA GLY A 49 -15.09 14.16 9.91
C GLY A 49 -14.41 13.51 11.12
N ASP A 50 -14.99 12.45 11.71
CA ASP A 50 -14.42 11.76 12.87
C ASP A 50 -13.71 10.46 12.49
N PRO A 51 -12.58 10.12 13.13
CA PRO A 51 -11.85 8.88 12.90
C PRO A 51 -12.59 7.69 13.52
N LEU A 52 -12.68 6.57 12.78
CA LEU A 52 -13.39 5.38 13.24
C LEU A 52 -12.49 4.26 13.78
N PHE A 53 -11.17 4.37 13.59
CA PHE A 53 -10.24 3.28 13.87
C PHE A 53 -9.62 3.31 15.28
N TYR A 54 -9.78 4.40 16.02
CA TYR A 54 -9.20 4.56 17.34
C TYR A 54 -10.15 4.11 18.46
N ASP A 55 -9.61 3.40 19.45
CA ASP A 55 -10.25 3.10 20.73
C ASP A 55 -9.16 2.89 21.79
N GLU A 56 -9.20 3.67 22.87
CA GLU A 56 -8.22 3.64 23.96
C GLU A 56 -8.13 2.27 24.64
N ALA A 57 -9.25 1.55 24.76
CA ALA A 57 -9.30 0.25 25.42
C ALA A 57 -8.85 -0.90 24.51
N GLY A 58 -8.75 -0.67 23.19
CA GLY A 58 -8.43 -1.67 22.19
C GLY A 58 -6.95 -2.06 22.17
N TYR A 59 -6.65 -3.31 21.80
CA TYR A 59 -5.28 -3.71 21.49
C TYR A 59 -4.69 -2.79 20.40
N ALA A 60 -3.47 -2.27 20.63
CA ALA A 60 -2.82 -1.28 19.79
C ALA A 60 -3.65 0.01 19.55
N GLY A 61 -4.60 0.32 20.43
CA GLY A 61 -5.48 1.49 20.32
C GLY A 61 -6.55 1.34 19.23
N LEU A 62 -6.91 0.11 18.86
CA LEU A 62 -7.79 -0.18 17.73
C LEU A 62 -9.23 -0.47 18.14
N SER A 63 -10.16 0.28 17.55
CA SER A 63 -11.60 0.03 17.67
C SER A 63 -12.01 -1.31 17.06
N ASP A 64 -13.19 -1.80 17.43
CA ASP A 64 -13.78 -2.98 16.81
C ASP A 64 -13.90 -2.84 15.29
N ILE A 65 -14.23 -1.65 14.79
CA ILE A 65 -14.30 -1.37 13.34
C ILE A 65 -12.93 -1.60 12.68
N ALA A 66 -11.85 -1.10 13.28
CA ALA A 66 -10.50 -1.35 12.79
C ALA A 66 -10.15 -2.84 12.81
N ARG A 67 -10.42 -3.53 13.91
CA ARG A 67 -10.14 -4.97 14.04
C ARG A 67 -10.93 -5.81 13.03
N TYR A 68 -12.19 -5.48 12.77
CA TYR A 68 -13.01 -6.16 11.75
C TYR A 68 -12.53 -5.85 10.33
N CYS A 69 -12.10 -4.62 10.05
CA CYS A 69 -11.47 -4.27 8.78
C CYS A 69 -10.20 -5.11 8.54
N ILE A 70 -9.33 -5.21 9.54
CA ILE A 70 -8.12 -6.07 9.49
C ILE A 70 -8.52 -7.53 9.27
N GLY A 71 -9.52 -8.02 10.03
CA GLY A 71 -10.03 -9.39 9.87
C GLY A 71 -10.51 -9.68 8.45
N GLY A 72 -11.22 -8.74 7.82
CA GLY A 72 -11.66 -8.86 6.42
C GLY A 72 -10.50 -8.89 5.43
N ILE A 73 -9.49 -8.02 5.61
CA ILE A 73 -8.28 -7.99 4.77
C ILE A 73 -7.54 -9.33 4.87
N LEU A 74 -7.32 -9.84 6.09
CA LEU A 74 -6.62 -11.11 6.29
C LEU A 74 -7.43 -12.30 5.75
N HIS A 75 -8.73 -12.32 5.98
CA HIS A 75 -9.62 -13.37 5.48
C HIS A 75 -9.64 -13.45 3.95
N HIS A 76 -9.69 -12.29 3.28
CA HIS A 76 -9.73 -12.20 1.82
C HIS A 76 -8.34 -12.09 1.17
N ALA A 77 -7.24 -12.12 1.93
CA ALA A 77 -5.90 -12.04 1.39
C ALA A 77 -5.64 -12.99 0.20
N PRO A 78 -6.08 -14.27 0.21
CA PRO A 78 -5.83 -15.17 -0.92
C PRO A 78 -6.38 -14.68 -2.27
N SER A 79 -7.55 -14.04 -2.29
CA SER A 79 -8.13 -13.48 -3.52
C SER A 79 -7.68 -12.04 -3.76
N LEU A 80 -7.49 -11.26 -2.70
CA LEU A 80 -7.07 -9.86 -2.77
C LEU A 80 -5.66 -9.70 -3.38
N LEU A 81 -4.75 -10.63 -3.08
CA LEU A 81 -3.37 -10.61 -3.59
C LEU A 81 -3.30 -10.62 -5.13
N ALA A 82 -4.32 -11.15 -5.82
CA ALA A 82 -4.39 -11.08 -7.28
C ALA A 82 -4.41 -9.64 -7.82
N PHE A 83 -4.86 -8.67 -7.00
CA PHE A 83 -4.88 -7.26 -7.36
C PHE A 83 -3.75 -6.46 -6.71
N THR A 84 -3.42 -6.74 -5.44
CA THR A 84 -2.38 -5.99 -4.73
C THR A 84 -0.96 -6.42 -5.13
N ASN A 85 -0.81 -7.65 -5.63
CA ASN A 85 0.46 -8.27 -6.02
C ASN A 85 0.31 -8.95 -7.41
N PRO A 86 -0.03 -8.19 -8.47
CA PRO A 86 -0.64 -8.75 -9.68
C PRO A 86 0.35 -9.29 -10.72
N THR A 87 1.62 -9.53 -10.36
CA THR A 87 2.64 -9.97 -11.32
C THR A 87 3.33 -11.24 -10.83
N ILE A 88 3.89 -12.02 -11.76
CA ILE A 88 4.68 -13.22 -11.41
C ILE A 88 5.89 -12.89 -10.53
N ASN A 89 6.43 -11.67 -10.63
CA ASN A 89 7.57 -11.23 -9.83
C ASN A 89 7.18 -10.73 -8.42
N SER A 90 5.89 -10.72 -8.08
CA SER A 90 5.38 -10.36 -6.76
C SER A 90 5.40 -11.51 -5.78
#